data_AF-V4QBD3-F1
#
_entry.id   AF-V4QBD3-F1
#
_cell.length_a   1.000
_cell.length_b   1.000
_cell.length_c   1.000
_cell.angle_alpha   90.00
_cell.angle_beta   90.00
_cell.angle_gamma   90.00
#
_symmetry.space_group_name_H-M   'P 1'
#
loop_
_entity.id
_entity.type
_entity.pdbx_description
1 polymer ?
#
loop_
_entity_poly.entity_id
_entity_poly.type
_entity_poly.pdbx_seq_one_letter_code
_entity_poly.pdbx_strand_id
1 'polypeptide(L)'
;MLDQLETLIVKTTKPGTQPGIKKRKLPNAALLIQSIRKLETMAEGLKLIGRARNNLRQKRYRASAKGRATCSFTLPRDTKAKLKGLAKSAGTTETAIIESLIEEAQQSSQDRKEEKRRWALEKTITRNSSKLAQELNKIRLDATTRHLDTCLKRLSGWQVYLNEQAPELSSEQESEANKIAEKRMREIQEAIRAIVAKHEMMSPRNI
;
A
#
# COMPACT_ATOMS: atom_id res chain seq x y z
N MET A 1 -24.24 56.16 -6.73
CA MET A 1 -24.22 55.86 -5.29
C MET A 1 -23.01 54.98 -5.07
N LEU A 2 -21.79 55.52 -5.06
CA LEU A 2 -21.27 56.50 -4.08
C LEU A 2 -21.54 56.04 -2.65
N ASP A 3 -20.41 55.83 -1.97
CA ASP A 3 -20.14 56.25 -0.61
C ASP A 3 -20.90 55.57 0.52
N GLN A 4 -20.14 54.73 1.24
CA GLN A 4 -19.59 55.16 2.53
C GLN A 4 -18.08 54.82 2.50
N LEU A 5 -17.17 55.69 2.02
CA LEU A 5 -16.65 56.87 2.70
C LEU A 5 -17.19 57.05 4.13
N GLU A 6 -16.35 56.81 5.12
CA GLU A 6 -15.55 57.87 5.73
C GLU A 6 -14.61 57.21 6.76
N THR A 7 -13.29 57.23 6.54
CA THR A 7 -12.37 58.31 6.93
C THR A 7 -12.35 58.50 8.45
N LEU A 8 -11.21 58.54 9.13
CA LEU A 8 -10.28 59.65 9.07
C LEU A 8 -8.97 59.24 9.82
N ILE A 9 -7.77 59.32 9.19
CA ILE A 9 -6.88 60.51 9.15
C ILE A 9 -6.06 60.57 10.48
N VAL A 10 -4.71 60.60 10.54
CA VAL A 10 -3.68 61.22 9.65
C VAL A 10 -2.27 61.09 10.29
N LYS A 11 -1.07 61.40 9.73
CA LYS A 11 -0.58 62.15 8.56
C LYS A 11 0.90 61.78 8.28
N THR A 12 1.29 61.98 7.02
CA THR A 12 2.59 62.44 6.49
C THR A 12 3.85 61.57 6.64
N THR A 13 4.39 61.13 5.49
CA THR A 13 5.59 61.77 4.91
C THR A 13 5.74 61.39 3.43
N LYS A 14 6.34 62.31 2.67
CA LYS A 14 6.42 62.45 1.21
C LYS A 14 7.06 61.24 0.48
N PRO A 15 6.75 61.01 -0.81
CA PRO A 15 7.58 60.17 -1.67
C PRO A 15 8.88 60.93 -1.96
N GLY A 16 9.87 60.72 -1.10
CA GLY A 16 11.24 61.19 -1.31
C GLY A 16 11.85 60.48 -2.50
N THR A 17 11.92 61.20 -3.62
CA THR A 17 13.07 61.29 -4.52
C THR A 17 13.98 60.05 -4.50
N GLN A 18 13.84 59.16 -5.49
CA GLN A 18 14.92 58.25 -5.83
C GLN A 18 16.17 59.11 -6.08
N PRO A 19 17.27 58.96 -5.32
CA PRO A 19 18.49 59.67 -5.66
C PRO A 19 18.91 59.14 -7.02
N GLY A 20 18.81 60.00 -8.03
CA GLY A 20 19.29 59.72 -9.36
C GLY A 20 20.67 59.09 -9.25
N ILE A 21 20.83 57.92 -9.87
CA ILE A 21 22.13 57.28 -10.02
C ILE A 21 22.94 58.23 -10.90
N LYS A 22 23.61 59.20 -10.27
CA LYS A 22 24.61 60.04 -10.93
C LYS A 22 25.54 59.06 -11.63
N LYS A 23 25.64 59.16 -12.96
CA LYS A 23 26.66 58.46 -13.74
C LYS A 23 28.01 58.82 -13.09
N ARG A 24 28.53 57.94 -12.23
CA ARG A 24 29.82 58.12 -11.59
C ARG A 24 30.83 58.16 -12.73
N LYS A 25 31.63 59.24 -12.81
CA LYS A 25 32.79 59.30 -13.69
C LYS A 25 33.54 57.98 -13.54
N LEU A 26 33.81 57.31 -14.66
CA LEU A 26 34.62 56.09 -14.67
C LEU A 26 35.88 56.35 -13.83
N PRO A 27 36.17 55.53 -12.81
CA PRO A 27 37.33 55.75 -11.98
C PRO A 27 38.57 55.73 -12.86
N ASN A 28 39.42 56.74 -12.71
CA ASN A 28 40.68 56.86 -13.43
C ASN A 28 41.45 55.53 -13.29
N ALA A 29 41.87 54.92 -14.41
CA ALA A 29 42.46 53.57 -14.42
C ALA A 29 43.64 53.43 -13.44
N ALA A 30 44.40 54.51 -13.26
CA ALA A 30 45.49 54.59 -12.28
C ALA A 30 45.02 54.40 -10.83
N LEU A 31 43.87 54.96 -10.44
CA LEU A 31 43.31 54.82 -9.09
C LEU A 31 42.81 53.40 -8.82
N LEU A 32 42.27 52.72 -9.84
CA LEU A 32 41.88 51.32 -9.74
C LEU A 32 43.09 50.42 -9.53
N ILE A 33 44.16 50.61 -10.31
CA ILE A 33 45.40 49.84 -10.19
C ILE A 33 46.01 50.03 -8.80
N GLN A 34 46.03 51.26 -8.27
CA GLN A 34 46.53 51.53 -6.93
C GLN A 34 45.68 50.85 -5.84
N SER A 35 44.36 50.84 -6.02
CA SER A 35 43.43 50.17 -5.10
C SER A 35 43.58 48.65 -5.15
N ILE A 36 43.79 48.06 -6.33
CA ILE A 36 44.08 46.63 -6.50
C ILE A 36 45.39 46.26 -5.80
N ARG A 37 46.47 47.02 -6.02
CA ARG A 37 47.75 46.77 -5.35
C ARG A 37 47.65 46.88 -3.82
N LYS A 38 46.86 47.84 -3.32
CA LYS A 38 46.55 47.95 -1.87
C LYS A 38 45.78 46.73 -1.35
N LEU A 39 44.85 46.19 -2.13
CA LEU A 39 44.12 44.98 -1.78
C LEU A 39 44.98 43.71 -1.85
N GLU A 40 45.95 43.66 -2.75
CA GLU A 40 46.89 42.52 -2.88
C GLU A 40 47.96 42.50 -1.78
N THR A 41 48.34 43.68 -1.26
CA THR A 41 49.35 43.82 -0.20
C THR A 41 48.76 43.71 1.20
N MET A 42 47.49 44.08 1.39
CA MET A 42 46.81 44.00 2.68
C MET A 42 46.22 42.61 2.93
N ALA A 43 46.48 42.02 4.10
CA ALA A 43 45.98 40.69 4.47
C ALA A 43 44.43 40.57 4.40
N GLU A 44 43.72 41.62 4.79
CA GLU A 44 42.26 41.70 4.67
C GLU A 44 41.79 41.80 3.21
N GLY A 45 42.58 42.44 2.35
CA GLY A 45 42.32 42.50 0.91
C GLY A 45 42.48 41.13 0.24
N LEU A 46 43.49 40.35 0.62
CA LEU A 46 43.66 38.96 0.17
C LEU A 46 42.50 38.06 0.63
N LYS A 47 42.02 38.21 1.88
CA LYS A 47 40.81 37.50 2.37
C LYS A 47 39.56 37.88 1.58
N LEU A 48 39.41 39.16 1.21
CA LEU A 48 38.30 39.64 0.39
C LEU A 48 38.35 39.05 -1.02
N ILE A 49 39.52 39.05 -1.65
CA ILE A 49 39.74 38.45 -2.97
C ILE A 49 39.43 36.94 -2.94
N GLY A 50 39.86 36.22 -1.89
CA GLY A 50 39.56 34.81 -1.69
C GLY A 50 38.05 34.53 -1.57
N ARG A 51 37.33 35.32 -0.76
CA ARG A 51 35.86 35.24 -0.65
C ARG A 51 35.16 35.53 -1.96
N ALA A 52 35.57 36.59 -2.67
CA ALA A 52 35.02 36.95 -3.98
C ALA A 52 35.20 35.83 -5.01
N ARG A 53 36.39 35.22 -5.06
CA ARG A 53 36.68 34.07 -5.92
C ARG A 53 35.80 32.86 -5.59
N ASN A 54 35.64 32.53 -4.31
CA ASN A 54 34.77 31.44 -3.86
C ASN A 54 33.30 31.68 -4.22
N ASN A 55 32.81 32.90 -4.02
CA ASN A 55 31.45 33.28 -4.38
C ASN A 55 31.22 33.18 -5.89
N LEU A 56 32.15 33.66 -6.72
CA LEU A 56 32.06 33.54 -8.17
C LEU A 56 32.06 32.07 -8.62
N ARG A 57 32.90 31.24 -7.99
CA ARG A 57 32.92 29.79 -8.24
C ARG A 57 31.55 29.17 -7.92
N GLN A 58 30.99 29.43 -6.74
CA GLN A 58 29.67 28.92 -6.35
C GLN A 58 28.56 29.41 -7.29
N LYS A 59 28.58 30.68 -7.71
CA LYS A 59 27.63 31.24 -8.68
C LYS A 59 27.69 30.47 -10.01
N ARG A 60 28.89 30.21 -10.54
CA ARG A 60 29.08 29.44 -11.77
C ARG A 60 28.57 28.00 -11.64
N TYR A 61 28.84 27.32 -10.51
CA TYR A 61 28.35 25.96 -10.27
C TYR A 61 26.82 25.89 -10.16
N ARG A 62 26.16 26.89 -9.59
CA ARG A 62 24.70 26.93 -9.47
C ARG A 62 24.00 27.29 -10.78
N ALA A 63 24.68 28.03 -11.66
CA ALA A 63 24.13 28.49 -12.94
C ALA A 63 24.30 27.47 -14.08
N SER A 64 25.12 26.43 -13.92
CA SER A 64 25.29 25.40 -14.95
C SER A 64 24.07 24.46 -14.98
N ALA A 65 23.51 24.25 -16.18
CA ALA A 65 22.32 23.40 -16.38
C ALA A 65 22.53 21.92 -16.00
N LYS A 66 23.79 21.45 -15.90
CA LYS A 66 24.17 20.11 -15.43
C LYS A 66 24.40 20.04 -13.91
N GLY A 67 24.12 21.11 -13.17
CA GLY A 67 24.29 21.17 -11.72
C GLY A 67 23.12 20.52 -10.95
N ARG A 68 23.37 20.17 -9.68
CA ARG A 68 22.34 19.69 -8.75
C ARG A 68 21.36 20.83 -8.45
N ALA A 69 20.05 20.59 -8.58
CA ALA A 69 19.03 21.52 -8.10
C ALA A 69 19.11 21.60 -6.56
N THR A 70 19.48 22.75 -6.02
CA THR A 70 19.60 22.92 -4.57
C THR A 70 18.22 23.17 -3.98
N CYS A 71 17.69 22.22 -3.21
CA CYS A 71 16.52 22.43 -2.36
C CYS A 71 17.01 22.80 -0.95
N SER A 72 16.43 23.84 -0.36
CA SER A 72 16.68 24.22 1.04
C SER A 72 15.41 24.00 1.84
N PHE A 73 15.51 23.22 2.91
CA PHE A 73 14.41 22.98 3.85
C PHE A 73 14.93 23.12 5.27
N THR A 74 14.02 23.49 6.17
CA THR A 74 14.35 23.69 7.58
C THR A 74 13.92 22.47 8.37
N LEU A 75 14.84 21.87 9.11
CA LEU A 75 14.57 20.77 10.01
C LEU A 75 14.70 21.23 11.47
N PRO A 76 13.90 20.66 12.39
CA PRO A 76 14.18 20.73 13.82
C PRO A 76 15.62 20.35 14.14
N ARG A 77 16.19 20.96 15.20
CA ARG A 77 17.59 20.72 15.58
C ARG A 77 17.86 19.24 15.86
N ASP A 78 16.92 18.57 16.52
CA ASP A 78 17.05 17.17 16.92
C ASP A 78 17.02 16.23 15.72
N THR A 79 16.15 16.48 14.74
CA THR A 79 16.06 15.64 13.54
C THR A 79 17.30 15.80 12.67
N LYS A 80 17.85 17.01 12.57
CA LYS A 80 19.14 17.25 11.92
C LYS A 80 20.29 16.53 12.64
N ALA A 81 20.32 16.54 13.98
CA ALA A 81 21.35 15.84 14.74
C ALA A 81 21.28 14.32 14.54
N LYS A 82 20.06 13.76 14.52
CA LYS A 82 19.81 12.34 14.22
C LYS A 82 20.25 11.98 12.81
N LEU A 83 19.85 12.76 11.80
CA LEU A 83 20.25 12.53 10.41
C LEU A 83 21.77 12.53 10.24
N LYS A 84 22.45 13.49 10.89
CA LYS A 84 23.91 13.56 10.89
C LYS A 84 24.55 12.37 11.62
N GLY A 85 23.94 11.88 12.69
CA GLY A 85 24.36 10.67 13.39
C GLY A 85 24.26 9.44 12.49
N LEU A 86 23.12 9.26 11.81
CA LEU A 86 22.88 8.17 10.87
C LEU A 86 23.85 8.21 9.67
N ALA A 87 24.10 9.40 9.13
CA ALA A 87 25.06 9.61 8.04
C ALA A 87 26.47 9.17 8.44
N LYS A 88 26.88 9.54 9.66
CA LYS A 88 28.18 9.15 10.21
C LYS A 88 28.28 7.63 10.45
N SER A 89 27.27 7.01 11.04
CA SER A 89 27.29 5.57 11.30
C SER A 89 27.29 4.74 10.03
N ALA A 90 26.59 5.20 9.00
CA ALA A 90 26.54 4.54 7.69
C ALA A 90 27.74 4.88 6.79
N GLY A 91 28.58 5.85 7.15
CA GLY A 91 29.69 6.31 6.32
C GLY A 91 29.24 7.03 5.03
N THR A 92 28.02 7.54 4.98
CA THR A 92 27.39 8.14 3.79
C THR A 92 27.02 9.62 4.00
N THR A 93 26.49 10.27 2.96
CA THR A 93 26.01 11.65 3.05
C THR A 93 24.57 11.70 3.56
N GLU A 94 24.22 12.79 4.25
CA GLU A 94 22.84 13.03 4.71
C GLU A 94 21.81 12.95 3.56
N THR A 95 22.20 13.37 2.35
CA THR A 95 21.36 13.27 1.14
C THR A 95 21.11 11.82 0.73
N ALA A 96 22.13 10.97 0.74
CA ALA A 96 21.99 9.56 0.37
C ALA A 96 21.04 8.80 1.32
N ILE A 97 21.05 9.17 2.60
CA ILE A 97 20.09 8.60 3.58
C ILE A 97 18.67 9.08 3.31
N ILE A 98 18.49 10.35 2.96
CA ILE A 98 17.16 10.85 2.59
C ILE A 98 16.66 10.13 1.33
N GLU A 99 17.52 9.93 0.34
CA GLU A 99 17.19 9.18 -0.89
C GLU A 99 16.77 7.74 -0.55
N SER A 100 17.56 7.02 0.25
CA SER A 100 17.22 5.64 0.64
C SER A 100 15.91 5.56 1.42
N LEU A 101 15.68 6.47 2.36
CA LEU A 101 14.43 6.53 3.13
C LEU A 101 13.21 6.82 2.25
N ILE A 102 13.36 7.66 1.22
CA ILE A 102 12.29 7.94 0.26
C ILE A 102 12.00 6.69 -0.57
N GLU A 103 13.02 6.02 -1.09
CA GLU A 103 12.88 4.80 -1.88
C GLU A 103 12.24 3.67 -1.05
N GLU A 104 12.71 3.44 0.17
CA GLU A 104 12.14 2.45 1.09
C GLU A 104 10.66 2.75 1.42
N ALA A 105 10.32 4.03 1.66
CA ALA A 105 8.94 4.43 1.93
C ALA A 105 8.03 4.23 0.70
N GLN A 106 8.55 4.50 -0.50
CA GLN A 106 7.83 4.24 -1.75
C GLN A 106 7.61 2.74 -1.97
N GLN A 107 8.66 1.94 -1.79
CA GLN A 107 8.59 0.49 -1.94
C GLN A 107 7.61 -0.12 -0.93
N SER A 108 7.73 0.22 0.35
CA SER A 108 6.82 -0.25 1.39
C SER A 108 5.35 0.10 1.10
N SER A 109 5.09 1.28 0.53
CA SER A 109 3.75 1.68 0.11
C SER A 109 3.22 0.85 -1.06
N GLN A 110 4.08 0.51 -2.02
CA GLN A 110 3.73 -0.36 -3.15
C GLN A 110 3.47 -1.79 -2.68
N ASP A 111 4.34 -2.34 -1.84
CA ASP A 111 4.22 -3.70 -1.29
C ASP A 111 2.90 -3.85 -0.53
N ARG A 112 2.56 -2.87 0.32
CA ARG A 112 1.26 -2.86 1.04
C ARG A 112 0.07 -2.81 0.09
N LYS A 113 0.16 -2.09 -1.03
CA LYS A 113 -0.92 -2.05 -2.04
C LYS A 113 -1.04 -3.39 -2.76
N GLU A 114 0.09 -4.02 -3.09
CA GLU A 114 0.11 -5.31 -3.74
C GLU A 114 -0.41 -6.41 -2.82
N GLU A 115 0.01 -6.43 -1.55
CA GLU A 115 -0.48 -7.36 -0.55
C GLU A 115 -2.00 -7.26 -0.37
N LYS A 116 -2.55 -6.03 -0.31
CA LYS A 116 -3.99 -5.81 -0.29
C LYS A 116 -4.70 -6.35 -1.53
N ARG A 117 -4.10 -6.20 -2.72
CA ARG A 117 -4.64 -6.76 -3.98
C ARG A 117 -4.62 -8.29 -3.96
N ARG A 118 -3.51 -8.88 -3.54
CA ARG A 118 -3.37 -10.34 -3.41
C ARG A 118 -4.38 -10.91 -2.43
N TRP A 119 -4.52 -10.28 -1.26
CA TRP A 119 -5.52 -10.69 -0.27
C TRP A 119 -6.95 -10.57 -0.78
N ALA A 120 -7.28 -9.49 -1.49
CA ALA A 120 -8.61 -9.32 -2.10
C ALA A 120 -8.89 -10.38 -3.17
N LEU A 121 -7.89 -10.74 -3.97
CA LEU A 121 -7.98 -11.80 -4.97
C LEU A 121 -8.19 -13.17 -4.29
N GLU A 122 -7.38 -13.50 -3.29
CA GLU A 122 -7.49 -14.75 -2.53
C GLU A 122 -8.86 -14.89 -1.87
N LYS A 123 -9.37 -13.81 -1.26
CA LYS A 123 -10.73 -13.78 -0.70
C LYS A 123 -11.81 -14.00 -1.76
N THR A 124 -11.60 -13.51 -2.97
CA THR A 124 -12.54 -13.71 -4.08
C THR A 124 -12.51 -15.15 -4.58
N ILE A 125 -11.31 -15.71 -4.73
CA ILE A 125 -11.10 -17.11 -5.13
C ILE A 125 -11.74 -18.06 -4.11
N THR A 126 -11.44 -17.91 -2.83
CA THR A 126 -12.01 -18.73 -1.75
C THR A 126 -13.54 -18.60 -1.66
N ARG A 127 -14.09 -17.40 -1.84
CA ARG A 127 -15.54 -17.21 -1.90
C ARG A 127 -16.16 -17.92 -3.10
N ASN A 128 -15.57 -17.81 -4.27
CA ASN A 128 -16.08 -18.42 -5.49
C ASN A 128 -15.97 -19.95 -5.44
N SER A 129 -14.87 -20.49 -4.92
CA SER A 129 -14.70 -21.93 -4.76
C SER A 129 -15.70 -22.50 -3.74
N SER A 130 -15.93 -21.80 -2.64
CA SER A 130 -16.96 -22.17 -1.65
C SER A 130 -18.36 -22.18 -2.26
N LYS A 131 -18.73 -21.14 -3.03
CA LYS A 131 -20.01 -21.09 -3.76
C LYS A 131 -20.15 -22.25 -4.75
N LEU A 132 -19.11 -22.53 -5.54
CA LEU A 132 -19.14 -23.64 -6.50
C LEU A 132 -19.33 -24.99 -5.79
N ALA A 133 -18.66 -25.21 -4.67
CA ALA A 133 -18.83 -26.41 -3.86
C ALA A 133 -20.26 -26.54 -3.31
N GLN A 134 -20.87 -25.43 -2.87
CA GLN A 134 -22.27 -25.42 -2.44
C GLN A 134 -23.23 -25.79 -3.57
N GLU A 135 -23.06 -25.21 -4.76
CA GLU A 135 -23.91 -25.54 -5.91
C GLU A 135 -23.77 -27.01 -6.34
N LEU A 136 -22.54 -27.55 -6.34
CA LEU A 136 -22.32 -28.97 -6.62
C LEU A 136 -22.99 -29.88 -5.58
N ASN A 137 -22.93 -29.52 -4.31
CA ASN A 137 -23.60 -30.28 -3.26
C ASN A 137 -25.13 -30.22 -3.41
N LYS A 138 -25.68 -29.08 -3.81
CA LYS A 138 -27.11 -28.93 -4.12
C LYS A 138 -27.54 -29.84 -5.26
N ILE A 139 -26.80 -29.87 -6.37
CA ILE A 139 -27.07 -30.75 -7.50
C ILE A 139 -27.03 -32.23 -7.07
N ARG A 140 -26.03 -32.61 -6.25
CA ARG A 140 -25.93 -33.98 -5.72
C ARG A 140 -27.12 -34.33 -4.84
N LEU A 141 -27.56 -33.42 -3.98
CA LEU A 141 -28.72 -33.60 -3.11
C LEU A 141 -30.01 -33.77 -3.92
N ASP A 142 -30.20 -32.96 -4.96
CA ASP A 142 -31.36 -33.08 -5.85
C ASP A 142 -31.36 -34.44 -6.58
N ALA A 143 -30.19 -34.88 -7.05
CA ALA A 143 -30.05 -36.18 -7.71
C ALA A 143 -30.33 -37.36 -6.76
N THR A 144 -29.78 -37.33 -5.54
CA THR A 144 -30.04 -38.38 -4.54
C THR A 144 -31.49 -38.39 -4.09
N THR A 145 -32.12 -37.23 -3.94
CA THR A 145 -33.55 -37.11 -3.61
C THR A 145 -34.44 -37.74 -4.69
N ARG A 146 -34.14 -37.50 -5.97
CA ARG A 146 -34.86 -38.15 -7.09
C ARG A 146 -34.65 -39.66 -7.10
N HIS A 147 -33.45 -40.12 -6.79
CA HIS A 147 -33.17 -41.55 -6.71
C HIS A 147 -33.94 -42.21 -5.57
N LEU A 148 -33.97 -41.57 -4.39
CA LEU A 148 -34.77 -42.02 -3.25
C LEU A 148 -36.26 -42.05 -3.57
N ASP A 149 -36.81 -41.01 -4.20
CA ASP A 149 -38.21 -40.98 -4.65
C ASP A 149 -38.52 -42.14 -5.61
N THR A 150 -37.62 -42.42 -6.54
CA THR A 150 -37.77 -43.55 -7.48
C THR A 150 -37.75 -44.90 -6.76
N CYS A 151 -36.85 -45.08 -5.80
CA CYS A 151 -36.77 -46.30 -4.99
C CYS A 151 -38.02 -46.48 -4.13
N LEU A 152 -38.51 -45.40 -3.50
CA LEU A 152 -39.74 -45.41 -2.71
C LEU A 152 -40.95 -45.77 -3.55
N LYS A 153 -41.10 -45.18 -4.75
CA LYS A 153 -42.18 -45.51 -5.68
C LYS A 153 -42.17 -46.98 -6.10
N ARG A 154 -40.98 -47.56 -6.31
CA ARG A 154 -40.84 -48.99 -6.60
C ARG A 154 -41.25 -49.82 -5.40
N LEU A 155 -40.75 -49.51 -4.21
CA LEU A 155 -41.10 -50.22 -2.98
C LEU A 155 -42.60 -50.17 -2.71
N SER A 156 -43.24 -49.01 -2.85
CA SER A 156 -44.70 -48.89 -2.72
C SER A 156 -45.44 -49.70 -3.80
N GLY A 157 -44.91 -49.77 -5.03
CA GLY A 157 -45.47 -50.62 -6.08
C GLY A 157 -45.42 -52.11 -5.74
N TRP A 158 -44.29 -52.58 -5.18
CA TRP A 158 -44.17 -53.95 -4.67
C TRP A 158 -45.12 -54.22 -3.51
N GLN A 159 -45.27 -53.26 -2.59
CA GLN A 159 -46.17 -53.36 -1.46
C GLN A 159 -47.64 -53.49 -1.90
N VAL A 160 -48.06 -52.72 -2.91
CA VAL A 160 -49.40 -52.84 -3.51
C VAL A 160 -49.57 -54.16 -4.26
N TYR A 161 -48.56 -54.58 -5.04
CA TYR A 161 -48.60 -55.84 -5.79
C TYR A 161 -48.74 -57.07 -4.88
N LEU A 162 -48.06 -57.06 -3.73
CA LEU A 162 -48.13 -58.11 -2.71
C LEU A 162 -49.33 -57.95 -1.76
N ASN A 163 -50.20 -56.97 -1.97
CA ASN A 163 -51.35 -56.67 -1.12
C ASN A 163 -50.97 -56.51 0.37
N GLU A 164 -49.86 -55.83 0.63
CA GLU A 164 -49.24 -55.65 1.95
C GLU A 164 -48.81 -56.95 2.67
N GLN A 165 -48.91 -58.11 2.03
CA GLN A 165 -48.33 -59.34 2.56
C GLN A 165 -46.82 -59.33 2.34
N ALA A 166 -46.06 -59.56 3.41
CA ALA A 166 -44.64 -59.80 3.28
C ALA A 166 -44.41 -61.06 2.42
N PRO A 167 -43.43 -61.07 1.51
CA PRO A 167 -43.04 -62.31 0.84
C PRO A 167 -42.75 -63.38 1.90
N GLU A 168 -43.31 -64.59 1.76
CA GLU A 168 -42.98 -65.72 2.61
C GLU A 168 -41.53 -66.15 2.33
N LEU A 169 -40.59 -65.46 2.97
CA LEU A 169 -39.17 -65.80 2.96
C LEU A 169 -38.92 -66.88 4.01
N SER A 170 -38.06 -67.84 3.70
CA SER A 170 -37.56 -68.73 4.76
C SER A 170 -36.77 -67.91 5.78
N SER A 171 -36.67 -68.40 7.02
CA SER A 171 -35.87 -67.76 8.08
C SER A 171 -34.42 -67.51 7.66
N GLU A 172 -33.87 -68.37 6.81
CA GLU A 172 -32.52 -68.20 6.23
C GLU A 172 -32.47 -67.04 5.24
N GLN A 173 -33.45 -66.94 4.34
CA GLN A 173 -33.51 -65.89 3.32
C GLN A 173 -33.75 -64.50 3.92
N GLU A 174 -34.59 -64.41 4.95
CA GLU A 174 -34.83 -63.16 5.69
C GLU A 174 -33.55 -62.70 6.43
N SER A 175 -32.83 -63.64 7.05
CA SER A 175 -31.54 -63.37 7.69
C SER A 175 -30.49 -62.84 6.70
N GLU A 176 -30.41 -63.42 5.51
CA GLU A 176 -29.51 -62.97 4.45
C GLU A 176 -29.89 -61.57 3.93
N ALA A 177 -31.18 -61.32 3.66
CA ALA A 177 -31.67 -60.02 3.23
C ALA A 177 -31.35 -58.93 4.26
N ASN A 178 -31.58 -59.21 5.55
CA ASN A 178 -31.26 -58.28 6.64
C ASN A 178 -29.76 -58.01 6.75
N LYS A 179 -28.91 -59.04 6.64
CA LYS A 179 -27.44 -58.86 6.64
C LYS A 179 -26.99 -57.96 5.48
N ILE A 180 -27.56 -58.13 4.29
CA ILE A 180 -27.25 -57.29 3.13
C ILE A 180 -27.68 -55.83 3.40
N ALA A 181 -28.90 -55.63 3.89
CA ALA A 181 -29.42 -54.28 4.19
C ALA A 181 -28.60 -53.58 5.27
N GLU A 182 -28.27 -54.26 6.37
CA GLU A 182 -27.45 -53.72 7.46
C GLU A 182 -26.04 -53.37 7.01
N LYS A 183 -25.42 -54.20 6.17
CA LYS A 183 -24.09 -53.92 5.62
C LYS A 183 -24.13 -52.64 4.77
N ARG A 184 -25.11 -52.51 3.87
CA ARG A 184 -25.27 -51.30 3.04
C ARG A 184 -25.56 -50.06 3.88
N MET A 185 -26.41 -50.18 4.89
CA MET A 185 -26.73 -49.07 5.79
C MET A 185 -25.49 -48.62 6.57
N ARG A 186 -24.66 -49.56 7.06
CA ARG A 186 -23.39 -49.23 7.72
C ARG A 186 -22.44 -48.48 6.80
N GLU A 187 -22.22 -48.96 5.59
CA GLU A 187 -21.37 -48.30 4.57
C GLU A 187 -21.83 -46.84 4.32
N ILE A 188 -23.14 -46.62 4.20
CA ILE A 188 -23.73 -45.29 4.01
C ILE A 188 -23.50 -44.40 5.24
N GLN A 189 -23.76 -44.91 6.45
CA GLN A 189 -23.59 -44.15 7.68
C GLN A 189 -22.13 -43.77 7.95
N GLU A 190 -21.17 -44.64 7.61
CA GLU A 190 -19.74 -44.35 7.72
C GLU A 190 -19.33 -43.25 6.74
N ALA A 191 -19.80 -43.31 5.50
CA ALA A 191 -19.55 -42.27 4.50
C ALA A 191 -20.13 -40.91 4.95
N ILE A 192 -21.35 -40.89 5.50
CA ILE A 192 -21.96 -39.67 6.05
C ILE A 192 -21.11 -39.12 7.21
N ARG A 193 -20.73 -39.97 8.17
CA ARG A 193 -19.89 -39.57 9.31
C ARG A 193 -18.56 -38.99 8.87
N ALA A 194 -17.90 -39.60 7.88
CA ALA A 194 -16.62 -39.11 7.35
C ALA A 194 -16.76 -37.72 6.71
N ILE A 195 -17.85 -37.47 5.97
CA ILE A 195 -18.12 -36.16 5.35
C ILE A 195 -18.42 -35.10 6.42
N VAL A 196 -19.23 -35.44 7.43
CA VAL A 196 -19.56 -34.52 8.54
C VAL A 196 -18.30 -34.15 9.32
N ALA A 197 -17.48 -35.14 9.69
CA ALA A 197 -16.22 -34.89 10.40
C ALA A 197 -15.28 -33.98 9.59
N LYS A 198 -15.15 -34.21 8.28
CA LYS A 198 -14.37 -33.33 7.40
C LYS A 198 -14.92 -31.90 7.38
N HIS A 199 -16.25 -31.73 7.35
CA HIS A 199 -16.86 -30.41 7.40
C HIS A 199 -16.60 -29.71 8.74
N GLU A 200 -16.75 -30.40 9.86
CA GLU A 200 -16.45 -29.86 11.20
C GLU A 200 -14.98 -29.44 11.35
N MET A 201 -14.05 -30.18 10.74
CA MET A 201 -12.62 -29.82 10.75
C MET A 201 -12.28 -28.61 9.86
N MET A 202 -13.01 -28.40 8.77
CA MET A 202 -12.74 -27.31 7.81
C MET A 202 -13.59 -26.05 8.03
N SER A 203 -14.65 -26.14 8.83
CA SER A 203 -15.48 -24.98 9.17
C SER A 203 -14.76 -24.13 10.22
N PRO A 204 -14.58 -22.81 10.02
CA PRO A 204 -14.01 -21.96 11.04
C PRO A 204 -14.90 -22.04 12.29
N ARG A 205 -14.34 -22.51 13.41
CA ARG A 205 -15.03 -22.47 14.70
C ARG A 205 -15.31 -21.00 15.01
N ASN A 206 -16.58 -20.61 15.02
CA ASN A 206 -17.00 -19.38 15.68
C ASN A 206 -16.62 -19.53 17.17
N ILE A 207 -15.51 -18.91 17.56
CA ILE A 207 -15.13 -18.65 18.95
C ILE A 207 -15.17 -17.13 19.10
#